data_AF-A0A0D6LWX0-F1
#
_entry.id   AF-A0A0D6LWX0-F1
#
_cell.length_a   1.000
_cell.length_b   1.000
_cell.length_c   1.000
_cell.angle_alpha   90.00
_cell.angle_beta   90.00
_cell.angle_gamma   90.00
#
_symmetry.space_group_name_H-M   'P 1'
#
loop_
_entity.id
_entity.type
_entity.pdbx_description
1 polymer ?
#
loop_
_entity_poly.entity_id
_entity_poly.type
_entity_poly.pdbx_seq_one_letter_code
_entity_poly.pdbx_strand_id
1 'polypeptide(L)'
;MWSFAVLLPLSILVLESSASANFQPIGFKDCKSKFKILDVQASGCELKDTPNGKKLCEFKEGTTPRIRIKFVPDQTVNSLKTQIKAKIGQTFLEFPMADADACKYGTTCPVEAGKEYVYEKGIEIIDNYPKDETVQVNWMVNKDDGKAVCIIFLARIVA
;
A
#
# COMPACT_ATOMS: atom_id res chain seq x y z
N MET A 1 -23.08 60.22 -24.42
CA MET A 1 -22.09 59.20 -24.86
C MET A 1 -21.02 59.09 -23.79
N TRP A 2 -21.13 58.12 -22.88
CA TRP A 2 -20.08 57.83 -21.90
C TRP A 2 -19.83 56.32 -21.95
N SER A 3 -18.76 55.90 -22.63
CA SER A 3 -18.37 54.49 -22.70
C SER A 3 -17.67 54.12 -21.40
N PHE A 4 -18.34 53.33 -20.56
CA PHE A 4 -17.67 52.64 -19.46
C PHE A 4 -16.96 51.41 -20.03
N ALA A 5 -15.63 51.47 -20.12
CA ALA A 5 -14.80 50.32 -20.41
C ALA A 5 -14.73 49.43 -19.16
N VAL A 6 -15.48 48.32 -19.16
CA VAL A 6 -15.43 47.29 -18.13
C VAL A 6 -14.19 46.42 -18.41
N LEU A 7 -13.14 46.59 -17.60
CA LEU A 7 -11.98 45.70 -17.59
C LEU A 7 -12.35 44.44 -16.79
N LEU A 8 -12.65 43.34 -17.48
CA LEU A 8 -12.77 42.03 -16.84
C LEU A 8 -11.38 41.53 -16.42
N PRO A 9 -11.16 41.15 -15.15
CA PRO A 9 -9.91 40.51 -14.75
C PRO A 9 -9.85 39.11 -15.37
N LEU A 10 -8.81 38.83 -16.17
CA LEU A 10 -8.46 37.47 -16.55
C LEU A 10 -8.07 36.70 -15.29
N SER A 11 -9.01 35.92 -14.74
CA SER A 11 -8.72 34.95 -13.70
C SER A 11 -7.82 33.85 -14.28
N ILE A 12 -6.54 33.86 -13.92
CA ILE A 12 -5.60 32.79 -14.20
C ILE A 12 -6.00 31.59 -13.33
N LEU A 13 -6.67 30.61 -13.95
CA LEU A 13 -6.91 29.29 -13.33
C LEU A 13 -5.57 28.58 -13.20
N VAL A 14 -4.99 28.58 -12.00
CA VAL A 14 -3.84 27.76 -11.65
C VAL A 14 -4.34 26.31 -11.58
N LEU A 15 -4.01 25.51 -12.60
CA LEU A 15 -4.20 24.06 -12.58
C LEU A 15 -3.19 23.47 -11.60
N GLU A 16 -3.57 23.34 -10.33
CA GLU A 16 -2.81 22.56 -9.35
C GLU A 16 -2.78 21.10 -9.83
N SER A 17 -1.63 20.67 -10.34
CA SER A 17 -1.40 19.28 -10.75
C SER A 17 -1.39 18.41 -9.49
N SER A 18 -2.53 17.84 -9.15
CA SER A 18 -2.61 16.80 -8.14
C SER A 18 -1.90 15.56 -8.69
N ALA A 19 -0.69 15.29 -8.18
CA ALA A 19 0.03 14.06 -8.48
C ALA A 19 -0.74 12.89 -7.87
N SER A 20 -1.62 12.27 -8.66
CA SER A 20 -2.28 11.02 -8.30
C SER A 20 -1.23 9.93 -8.12
N ALA A 21 -1.27 9.21 -7.00
CA ALA A 21 -0.43 8.03 -6.81
C ALA A 21 -0.82 6.97 -7.87
N ASN A 22 0.10 6.67 -8.79
CA ASN A 22 -0.10 5.64 -9.80
C ASN A 22 0.00 4.26 -9.15
N PHE A 23 -1.15 3.64 -8.88
CA PHE A 23 -1.23 2.25 -8.42
C PHE A 23 -1.18 1.29 -9.61
N GLN A 24 -0.39 0.24 -9.48
CA GLN A 24 -0.35 -0.86 -10.45
C GLN A 24 -0.50 -2.21 -9.73
N PRO A 25 -1.11 -3.22 -10.38
CA PRO A 25 -1.17 -4.57 -9.83
C PRO A 25 0.22 -5.17 -9.62
N ILE A 26 0.42 -5.89 -8.51
CA ILE A 26 1.70 -6.55 -8.22
C ILE A 26 1.53 -8.07 -8.09
N GLY A 27 2.62 -8.81 -8.29
CA GLY A 27 2.65 -10.23 -7.99
C GLY A 27 2.70 -10.48 -6.48
N PHE A 28 1.80 -11.31 -5.97
CA PHE A 28 1.76 -11.70 -4.56
C PHE A 28 1.36 -13.17 -4.39
N LYS A 29 1.63 -13.71 -3.20
CA LYS A 29 1.13 -15.01 -2.73
C LYS A 29 0.26 -14.78 -1.51
N ASP A 30 -0.93 -15.37 -1.48
CA ASP A 30 -1.76 -15.44 -0.27
C ASP A 30 -1.10 -16.39 0.76
N CYS A 31 -0.92 -15.90 1.99
CA CYS A 31 -0.35 -16.64 3.12
C CYS A 31 -1.38 -17.05 4.17
N LYS A 32 -2.51 -17.60 3.71
CA LYS A 32 -3.63 -18.15 4.49
C LYS A 32 -4.53 -17.07 5.09
N SER A 33 -4.93 -16.12 4.25
CA SER A 33 -5.95 -15.12 4.57
C SER A 33 -7.27 -15.79 4.92
N LYS A 34 -7.99 -15.23 5.90
CA LYS A 34 -9.38 -15.62 6.18
C LYS A 34 -10.35 -14.93 5.23
N PHE A 35 -10.10 -13.65 4.96
CA PHE A 35 -10.88 -12.86 4.04
C PHE A 35 -10.40 -13.08 2.62
N LYS A 36 -11.32 -12.99 1.66
CA LYS A 36 -11.00 -13.16 0.25
C LYS A 36 -10.27 -11.92 -0.27
N ILE A 37 -9.05 -12.09 -0.78
CA ILE A 37 -8.32 -11.03 -1.48
C ILE A 37 -8.80 -10.98 -2.93
N LEU A 38 -9.14 -9.78 -3.41
CA LEU A 38 -9.57 -9.55 -4.80
C LEU A 38 -8.45 -8.99 -5.66
N ASP A 39 -7.67 -8.05 -5.12
CA ASP A 39 -6.62 -7.35 -5.85
C ASP A 39 -5.57 -6.79 -4.88
N VAL A 40 -4.33 -6.69 -5.35
CA VAL A 40 -3.21 -6.09 -4.62
C VAL A 40 -2.44 -5.18 -5.57
N GLN A 41 -2.34 -3.92 -5.18
CA GLN A 41 -1.68 -2.88 -5.96
C GLN A 41 -0.61 -2.18 -5.13
N ALA A 42 0.40 -1.64 -5.80
CA ALA A 42 1.40 -0.78 -5.18
C ALA A 42 1.56 0.53 -5.97
N SER A 43 1.77 1.63 -5.25
CA SER A 43 2.27 2.88 -5.83
C SER A 43 3.78 2.98 -5.63
N GLY A 44 4.48 3.63 -6.58
CA GLY A 44 5.93 3.81 -6.50
C GLY A 44 6.75 2.52 -6.62
N CYS A 45 6.13 1.41 -7.05
CA CYS A 45 6.80 0.16 -7.39
C CYS A 45 7.22 0.18 -8.86
N GLU A 46 8.49 -0.04 -9.15
CA GLU A 46 8.92 -0.41 -10.50
C GLU A 46 8.95 -1.94 -10.61
N LEU A 47 8.08 -2.50 -11.44
CA LEU A 47 7.98 -3.96 -11.60
C LEU A 47 9.16 -4.51 -12.38
N LYS A 48 9.86 -5.49 -11.76
CA LYS A 48 10.94 -6.26 -12.38
C LYS A 48 10.63 -7.75 -12.36
N ASP A 49 11.24 -8.47 -13.29
CA ASP A 49 11.29 -9.93 -13.27
C ASP A 49 12.54 -10.39 -12.54
N THR A 50 12.36 -11.32 -11.59
CA THR A 50 13.47 -12.03 -10.95
C THR A 50 14.01 -13.12 -11.90
N PRO A 51 15.26 -13.60 -11.73
CA PRO A 51 15.81 -14.68 -12.54
C PRO A 51 14.95 -15.97 -12.56
N ASN A 52 14.11 -16.16 -11.54
CA ASN A 52 13.23 -17.31 -11.40
C ASN A 52 11.80 -17.05 -11.90
N GLY A 53 11.57 -15.98 -12.68
CA GLY A 53 10.28 -15.64 -13.28
C GLY A 53 9.22 -15.09 -12.32
N LYS A 54 9.58 -14.74 -11.08
CA LYS A 54 8.68 -14.04 -10.14
C LYS A 54 8.76 -12.54 -10.35
N LYS A 55 7.66 -11.83 -10.06
CA LYS A 55 7.63 -10.36 -10.03
C LYS A 55 8.24 -9.81 -8.73
N LEU A 56 8.95 -8.70 -8.86
CA LEU A 56 9.64 -7.95 -7.82
C LEU A 56 9.22 -6.48 -7.93
N CYS A 57 8.96 -5.83 -6.80
CA CYS A 57 8.81 -4.38 -6.75
C CYS A 57 10.12 -3.71 -6.34
N GLU A 58 10.65 -2.84 -7.19
CA GLU A 58 11.70 -1.90 -6.79
C GLU A 58 11.06 -0.62 -6.23
N PHE A 59 11.40 -0.28 -5.00
CA PHE A 59 10.97 0.95 -4.34
C PHE A 59 12.17 1.88 -4.19
N LYS A 60 11.95 3.16 -4.48
CA LYS A 60 12.99 4.16 -4.35
C LYS A 60 13.13 4.66 -2.91
N GLU A 61 14.36 4.77 -2.44
CA GLU A 61 14.70 5.44 -1.19
C GLU A 61 14.17 6.88 -1.14
N GLY A 62 13.80 7.34 0.05
CA GLY A 62 13.23 8.67 0.27
C GLY A 62 11.80 8.82 -0.24
N THR A 63 11.16 7.74 -0.68
CA THR A 63 9.75 7.75 -1.10
C THR A 63 8.84 7.05 -0.11
N THR A 64 7.54 7.31 -0.23
CA THR A 64 6.49 6.64 0.55
C THR A 64 5.59 5.80 -0.37
N PRO A 65 6.06 4.64 -0.86
CA PRO A 65 5.22 3.71 -1.60
C PRO A 65 4.04 3.26 -0.74
N ARG A 66 2.91 3.00 -1.41
CA ARG A 66 1.66 2.58 -0.75
C ARG A 66 1.23 1.23 -1.28
N ILE A 67 0.85 0.34 -0.38
CA ILE A 67 0.23 -0.94 -0.70
C ILE A 67 -1.28 -0.80 -0.52
N ARG A 68 -2.03 -1.20 -1.55
CA ARG A 68 -3.48 -1.23 -1.56
C ARG A 68 -3.96 -2.66 -1.74
N ILE A 69 -4.84 -3.12 -0.87
CA ILE A 69 -5.40 -4.47 -0.90
C ILE A 69 -6.92 -4.35 -0.94
N LYS A 70 -7.54 -4.89 -1.98
CA LYS A 70 -9.01 -5.06 -2.04
C LYS A 70 -9.37 -6.42 -1.50
N PHE A 71 -10.34 -6.47 -0.60
CA PHE A 71 -10.75 -7.72 0.05
C PHE A 71 -12.24 -7.75 0.39
N VAL A 72 -12.76 -8.96 0.62
CA VAL A 72 -14.12 -9.22 1.08
C VAL A 72 -14.07 -10.03 2.38
N PRO A 73 -14.56 -9.48 3.51
CA PRO A 73 -14.67 -10.22 4.76
C PRO A 73 -15.70 -11.36 4.66
N ASP A 74 -15.44 -12.46 5.35
CA ASP A 74 -16.41 -13.55 5.55
C ASP A 74 -17.24 -13.37 6.84
N GLN A 75 -16.79 -12.47 7.73
CA GLN A 75 -17.45 -12.10 8.97
C GLN A 75 -17.27 -10.61 9.28
N THR A 76 -18.18 -10.02 10.05
CA THR A 76 -18.05 -8.64 10.51
C THR A 76 -16.97 -8.51 11.58
N VAL A 77 -16.03 -7.58 11.40
CA VAL A 77 -14.93 -7.33 12.34
C VAL A 77 -14.81 -5.83 12.64
N ASN A 78 -14.72 -5.50 13.93
CA ASN A 78 -14.66 -4.12 14.41
C ASN A 78 -13.23 -3.58 14.55
N SER A 79 -12.24 -4.47 14.63
CA SER A 79 -10.84 -4.12 14.88
C SER A 79 -9.91 -4.90 13.96
N LEU A 80 -8.98 -4.19 13.33
CA LEU A 80 -7.96 -4.76 12.47
C LEU A 80 -6.61 -4.15 12.81
N LYS A 81 -5.55 -4.96 12.79
CA LYS A 81 -4.18 -4.53 13.09
C LYS A 81 -3.20 -4.91 11.98
N THR A 82 -2.50 -3.92 11.44
CA THR A 82 -1.42 -4.13 10.48
C THR A 82 -0.18 -4.70 11.17
N GLN A 83 0.49 -5.65 10.52
CA GLN A 83 1.82 -6.12 10.88
C GLN A 83 2.61 -6.43 9.60
N ILE A 84 3.84 -5.96 9.52
CA ILE A 84 4.72 -6.16 8.35
C ILE A 84 6.00 -6.85 8.82
N LYS A 85 6.41 -7.90 8.11
CA LYS A 85 7.68 -8.59 8.35
C LYS A 85 8.46 -8.72 7.06
N ALA A 86 9.73 -8.36 7.08
CA ALA A 86 10.66 -8.58 5.97
C ALA A 86 11.51 -9.82 6.26
N LYS A 87 11.60 -10.75 5.31
CA LYS A 87 12.60 -11.81 5.34
C LYS A 87 13.81 -11.39 4.51
N ILE A 88 14.96 -11.34 5.16
CA ILE A 88 16.25 -10.98 4.55
C ILE A 88 17.19 -12.16 4.80
N GLY A 89 17.58 -12.86 3.73
CA GLY A 89 18.27 -14.14 3.84
C GLY A 89 17.45 -15.16 4.66
N GLN A 90 17.97 -15.53 5.84
CA GLN A 90 17.31 -16.46 6.78
C GLN A 90 16.61 -15.76 7.95
N THR A 91 16.75 -14.45 8.09
CA THR A 91 16.25 -13.68 9.23
C THR A 91 14.92 -13.01 8.90
N PHE A 92 14.01 -12.98 9.87
CA PHE A 92 12.78 -12.17 9.80
C PHE A 92 12.94 -10.93 10.68
N LEU A 93 12.75 -9.76 10.08
CA LEU A 93 12.69 -8.48 10.77
C LEU A 93 11.24 -8.00 10.77
N GLU A 94 10.78 -7.53 11.91
CA GLU A 94 9.46 -6.94 12.06
C GLU A 94 9.56 -5.42 11.91
N PHE A 95 8.68 -4.85 11.08
CA PHE A 95 8.64 -3.41 10.87
C PHE A 95 7.97 -2.75 12.09
N PRO A 96 8.64 -1.84 12.81
CA PRO A 96 8.03 -1.16 13.94
C PRO A 96 6.97 -0.18 13.44
N MET A 97 5.74 -0.32 13.93
CA MET A 97 4.60 0.51 13.51
C MET A 97 3.92 1.16 14.71
N ALA A 98 3.99 2.49 14.78
CA ALA A 98 3.20 3.29 15.74
C ALA A 98 1.71 3.38 15.31
N ASP A 99 1.46 3.20 14.02
CA ASP A 99 0.18 3.37 13.34
C ASP A 99 -0.38 2.01 12.84
N ALA A 100 -0.23 1.00 13.70
CA ALA A 100 -0.62 -0.38 13.43
C ALA A 100 -2.15 -0.60 13.41
N ASP A 101 -2.96 0.30 13.99
CA ASP A 101 -4.42 0.20 13.93
C ASP A 101 -4.90 0.40 12.47
N ALA A 102 -5.28 -0.70 11.82
CA ALA A 102 -5.70 -0.67 10.42
C ALA A 102 -7.07 -0.01 10.24
N CYS A 103 -7.94 -0.04 11.26
CA CYS A 103 -9.24 0.65 11.22
C CYS A 103 -9.08 2.17 11.31
N LYS A 104 -7.98 2.65 11.88
CA LYS A 104 -7.67 4.08 11.94
C LYS A 104 -6.84 4.57 10.76
N TYR A 105 -5.91 3.74 10.28
CA TYR A 105 -4.87 4.19 9.34
C TYR A 105 -4.81 3.43 8.03
N GLY A 106 -5.75 2.53 7.75
CA GLY A 106 -5.70 1.67 6.56
C GLY A 106 -7.04 1.43 5.87
N THR A 107 -8.12 1.24 6.60
CA THR A 107 -9.46 0.98 6.06
C THR A 107 -10.53 1.48 7.04
N THR A 108 -11.79 1.48 6.62
CA THR A 108 -12.92 1.85 7.48
C THR A 108 -13.49 0.62 8.17
N CYS A 109 -13.64 0.71 9.50
CA CYS A 109 -14.28 -0.32 10.30
C CYS A 109 -15.64 0.16 10.86
N PRO A 110 -16.58 -0.75 11.16
CA PRO A 110 -16.45 -2.20 10.98
C PRO A 110 -16.38 -2.61 9.51
N VAL A 111 -15.57 -3.63 9.24
CA VAL A 111 -15.63 -4.30 7.93
C VAL A 111 -16.72 -5.36 8.02
N GLU A 112 -17.76 -5.25 7.19
CA GLU A 112 -18.93 -6.12 7.22
C GLU A 112 -18.76 -7.33 6.29
N ALA A 113 -19.32 -8.48 6.70
CA ALA A 113 -19.30 -9.69 5.91
C ALA A 113 -19.90 -9.47 4.50
N GLY A 114 -19.23 -9.98 3.47
CA GLY A 114 -19.70 -9.97 2.09
C GLY A 114 -19.57 -8.62 1.35
N LYS A 115 -19.13 -7.55 2.00
CA LYS A 115 -18.90 -6.25 1.35
C LYS A 115 -17.44 -6.10 0.90
N GLU A 116 -17.22 -5.37 -0.18
CA GLU A 116 -15.87 -5.04 -0.65
C GLU A 116 -15.28 -3.88 0.16
N TYR A 117 -14.03 -4.06 0.61
CA TYR A 117 -13.26 -3.02 1.29
C TYR A 117 -11.90 -2.84 0.64
N VAL A 118 -11.34 -1.65 0.83
CA VAL A 118 -9.98 -1.30 0.44
C VAL A 118 -9.19 -1.00 1.69
N TYR A 119 -8.10 -1.74 1.88
CA TYR A 119 -7.04 -1.39 2.82
C TYR A 119 -5.93 -0.68 2.04
N GLU A 120 -5.42 0.44 2.55
CA GLU A 120 -4.30 1.15 1.95
C GLU A 120 -3.33 1.69 3.01
N LYS A 121 -2.03 1.46 2.82
CA LYS A 121 -1.02 1.93 3.77
C LYS A 121 0.28 2.28 3.06
N GLY A 122 0.82 3.43 3.42
CA GLY A 122 2.15 3.88 3.00
C GLY A 122 3.23 3.48 3.99
N ILE A 123 4.43 3.18 3.48
CA ILE A 123 5.64 2.95 4.28
C ILE A 123 6.73 3.87 3.73
N GLU A 124 7.37 4.62 4.60
CA GLU A 124 8.51 5.45 4.22
C GLU A 124 9.76 4.58 4.06
N ILE A 125 10.41 4.67 2.91
CA ILE A 125 11.65 3.95 2.62
C ILE A 125 12.82 4.84 3.02
N ILE A 126 13.28 4.68 4.25
CA ILE A 126 14.41 5.43 4.79
C ILE A 126 15.75 4.82 4.39
N ASP A 127 16.80 5.61 4.51
CA ASP A 127 18.18 5.30 4.11
C ASP A 127 18.81 4.09 4.81
N ASN A 128 18.35 3.77 6.03
CA ASN A 128 18.88 2.68 6.83
C ASN A 128 18.38 1.28 6.41
N TYR A 129 17.46 1.20 5.45
CA TYR A 129 16.98 -0.09 4.95
C TYR A 129 17.99 -0.73 3.98
N PRO A 130 18.11 -2.07 3.99
CA PRO A 130 19.02 -2.77 3.07
C PRO A 130 18.67 -2.51 1.60
N LYS A 131 19.61 -1.89 0.87
CA LYS A 131 19.50 -1.57 -0.56
C LYS A 131 20.01 -2.74 -1.39
N ASP A 132 19.53 -2.85 -2.62
CA ASP A 132 19.93 -3.84 -3.64
C ASP A 132 19.68 -5.33 -3.29
N GLU A 133 19.27 -5.62 -2.06
CA GLU A 133 18.85 -6.94 -1.63
C GLU A 133 17.37 -7.20 -1.94
N THR A 134 17.08 -8.36 -2.52
CA THR A 134 15.70 -8.82 -2.68
C THR A 134 15.18 -9.38 -1.36
N VAL A 135 14.17 -8.74 -0.80
CA VAL A 135 13.51 -9.12 0.45
C VAL A 135 12.13 -9.68 0.17
N GLN A 136 11.69 -10.63 1.00
CA GLN A 136 10.31 -11.10 0.99
C GLN A 136 9.52 -10.30 2.03
N VAL A 137 8.52 -9.54 1.60
CA VAL A 137 7.64 -8.77 2.48
C VAL A 137 6.39 -9.57 2.78
N ASN A 138 6.16 -9.88 4.05
CA ASN A 138 4.94 -10.46 4.57
C ASN A 138 4.08 -9.33 5.15
N TRP A 139 3.02 -8.97 4.45
CA TRP A 139 2.09 -7.94 4.87
C TRP A 139 0.82 -8.58 5.42
N MET A 140 0.48 -8.29 6.67
CA MET A 140 -0.65 -8.89 7.37
C MET A 140 -1.57 -7.80 7.89
N VAL A 141 -2.87 -8.00 7.69
CA VAL A 141 -3.93 -7.29 8.40
C VAL A 141 -4.61 -8.35 9.28
N ASN A 142 -4.39 -8.25 10.58
CA ASN A 142 -4.83 -9.22 11.58
C ASN A 142 -6.17 -8.81 12.19
N LYS A 143 -7.00 -9.81 12.50
CA LYS A 143 -8.14 -9.73 13.41
C LYS A 143 -7.79 -10.47 14.71
N ASP A 144 -8.70 -10.46 15.68
CA ASP A 144 -8.47 -11.00 17.03
C ASP A 144 -7.94 -12.45 17.05
N ASP A 145 -8.42 -13.30 16.14
CA ASP A 145 -8.14 -14.74 16.07
C ASP A 145 -7.34 -15.14 14.82
N GLY A 146 -6.57 -14.22 14.24
CA GLY A 146 -5.60 -14.54 13.18
C GLY A 146 -5.56 -13.54 12.03
N LYS A 147 -5.10 -13.99 10.87
CA LYS A 147 -4.86 -13.12 9.72
C LYS A 147 -6.15 -12.93 8.93
N ALA A 148 -6.73 -11.73 8.99
CA ALA A 148 -7.83 -11.36 8.11
C ALA A 148 -7.32 -11.39 6.65
N VAL A 149 -6.22 -10.69 6.38
CA VAL A 149 -5.53 -10.66 5.09
C VAL A 149 -4.03 -10.92 5.30
N CYS A 150 -3.42 -11.70 4.41
CA CYS A 150 -2.00 -12.03 4.42
C CYS A 150 -1.48 -12.14 2.98
N ILE A 151 -0.61 -11.21 2.59
CA ILE A 151 0.07 -11.24 1.29
C ILE A 151 1.58 -11.33 1.46
N ILE A 152 2.22 -12.02 0.52
CA ILE A 152 3.67 -12.09 0.39
C ILE A 152 4.06 -11.59 -0.98
N PHE A 153 4.92 -10.58 -1.06
CA PHE A 153 5.49 -10.10 -2.31
C PHE A 153 7.00 -9.89 -2.16
N LEU A 154 7.69 -9.80 -3.29
CA LEU A 154 9.13 -9.51 -3.31
C LEU A 154 9.34 -8.01 -3.49
N ALA A 155 10.25 -7.45 -2.70
CA ALA A 155 10.66 -6.06 -2.81
C ALA A 155 12.18 -5.93 -2.86
N ARG A 156 12.67 -4.85 -3.46
CA ARG A 156 14.07 -4.40 -3.39
C ARG A 156 14.05 -2.88 -3.26
N ILE A 157 14.97 -2.34 -2.48
CA ILE A 157 15.15 -0.89 -2.36
C ILE A 157 16.28 -0.46 -3.28
N VAL A 158 16.04 0.61 -4.03
CA VAL A 158 17.00 1.26 -4.92
C VAL A 158 17.18 2.73 -4.52
N ALA A 159 18.33 3.32 -4.83
CA ALA A 159 18.64 4.73 -4.53
C ALA A 159 17.83 5.72 -5.38
#